data_AF-A0AA89B258-F1
#
_entry.id   AF-A0AA89B258-F1
#
_cell.length_a   1.000
_cell.length_b   1.000
_cell.length_c   1.000
_cell.angle_alpha   90.00
_cell.angle_beta   90.00
_cell.angle_gamma   90.00
#
_symmetry.space_group_name_H-M   'P 1'
#
loop_
_entity.id
_entity.type
_entity.pdbx_description
1 polymer ?
#
loop_
_entity_poly.entity_id
_entity_poly.type
_entity_poly.pdbx_seq_one_letter_code
_entity_poly.pdbx_strand_id
1 'polypeptide(L)'
;MSNPVADSRSNRAAVQATNDDASASKLSCVRKGYMKDDYIHLFVRRPVRRSPIINRGYFARWAALRKLLFQFLSSEIHDSEKGYTKKQILSLGAGFDTTYFQLQDEGKAPHLYVELDFKEVTCKKAALIESCVQLREKVGEIAIISPDKGQVLGDHYKLLPVDLRDIQKLDDMISLAELDPGSSALSQASIVILASTIITIEPVVITSAFPFNRKPSSSSLEAATVISALSSKPAIKLSLSHLRPSP
;
A
#
# COMPACT_ATOMS: atom_id res chain seq x y z
N MET A 1 19.52 18.40 24.36
CA MET A 1 19.96 17.13 23.75
C MET A 1 18.90 16.09 24.05
N SER A 2 18.03 15.77 23.08
CA SER A 2 17.01 14.74 23.23
C SER A 2 17.66 13.36 23.22
N ASN A 3 17.08 12.41 23.95
CA ASN A 3 17.61 11.08 24.11
C ASN A 3 17.14 10.22 22.90
N PRO A 4 18.03 9.76 22.00
CA PRO A 4 17.62 9.15 20.71
C PRO A 4 16.77 7.88 20.87
N VAL A 5 16.89 7.18 22.00
CA VAL A 5 16.06 6.02 22.35
C VAL A 5 14.63 6.42 22.72
N ALA A 6 14.44 7.60 23.31
CA ALA A 6 13.11 8.12 23.64
C ALA A 6 12.40 8.63 22.37
N ASP A 7 13.11 9.32 21.49
CA ASP A 7 12.58 9.83 20.22
C ASP A 7 12.16 8.70 19.27
N SER A 8 12.95 7.62 19.20
CA SER A 8 12.60 6.42 18.40
C SER A 8 11.37 5.68 18.94
N ARG A 9 11.21 5.56 20.26
CA ARG A 9 10.01 4.99 20.88
C ARG A 9 8.77 5.86 20.64
N SER A 10 8.92 7.18 20.72
CA SER A 10 7.86 8.15 20.44
C SER A 10 7.38 8.06 18.98
N ASN A 11 8.31 8.02 18.03
CA ASN A 11 8.00 7.88 16.61
C ASN A 11 7.29 6.56 16.29
N ARG A 12 7.71 5.45 16.91
CA ARG A 12 7.04 4.15 16.77
C ARG A 12 5.59 4.18 17.26
N ALA A 13 5.33 4.82 18.39
CA ALA A 13 3.98 4.97 18.92
C ALA A 13 3.11 5.83 18.00
N ALA A 14 3.65 6.90 17.42
CA ALA A 14 2.94 7.77 16.48
C ALA A 14 2.58 7.06 15.16
N VAL A 15 3.52 6.28 14.60
CA VAL A 15 3.27 5.45 13.40
C VAL A 15 2.11 4.49 13.66
N GLN A 16 2.14 3.79 14.80
CA GLN A 16 1.08 2.85 15.13
C GLN A 16 -0.27 3.54 15.33
N ALA A 17 -0.29 4.65 16.07
CA ALA A 17 -1.52 5.38 16.36
C ALA A 17 -2.19 5.85 15.06
N THR A 18 -1.41 6.32 14.10
CA THR A 18 -1.90 6.74 12.78
C THR A 18 -2.49 5.57 12.00
N ASN A 19 -1.80 4.42 11.98
CA ASN A 19 -2.31 3.21 11.34
C ASN A 19 -3.62 2.71 11.97
N ASP A 20 -3.70 2.70 13.30
CA ASP A 20 -4.89 2.26 14.02
C ASP A 20 -6.08 3.21 13.78
N ASP A 21 -5.84 4.53 13.77
CA ASP A 21 -6.85 5.55 13.47
C ASP A 21 -7.39 5.43 12.04
N ALA A 22 -6.51 5.18 11.07
CA ALA A 22 -6.87 4.94 9.68
C ALA A 22 -7.72 3.68 9.53
N SER A 23 -7.33 2.58 10.17
CA SER A 23 -8.05 1.31 10.14
C SER A 23 -9.45 1.45 10.77
N ALA A 24 -9.55 2.13 11.92
CA ALA A 24 -10.83 2.42 12.55
C ALA A 24 -11.73 3.31 11.67
N SER A 25 -11.16 4.26 10.93
CA SER A 25 -11.89 5.11 9.99
C SER A 25 -12.40 4.33 8.77
N LYS A 26 -11.60 3.41 8.22
CA LYS A 26 -12.04 2.48 7.17
C LYS A 26 -13.20 1.61 7.67
N LEU A 27 -13.09 1.03 8.87
CA LEU A 27 -14.18 0.22 9.46
C LEU A 27 -15.46 1.04 9.71
N SER A 28 -15.35 2.30 10.13
CA SER A 28 -16.50 3.21 10.25
C SER A 28 -17.22 3.36 8.91
N CYS A 29 -16.46 3.53 7.83
CA CYS A 29 -16.98 3.68 6.47
C CYS A 29 -17.74 2.41 6.03
N VAL A 30 -17.15 1.23 6.25
CA VAL A 30 -17.76 -0.08 5.96
C VAL A 30 -19.06 -0.28 6.73
N ARG A 31 -19.05 -0.06 8.05
CA ARG A 31 -20.25 -0.21 8.91
C ARG A 31 -21.39 0.74 8.54
N LYS A 32 -21.08 1.82 7.84
CA LYS A 32 -22.06 2.79 7.34
C LYS A 32 -22.51 2.49 5.90
N GLY A 33 -22.03 1.41 5.29
CA GLY A 33 -22.44 0.97 3.96
C GLY A 33 -21.82 1.78 2.82
N TYR A 34 -20.78 2.58 3.08
CA TYR A 34 -20.12 3.34 2.02
C TYR A 34 -19.26 2.45 1.13
N MET A 35 -18.60 1.44 1.69
CA MET A 35 -17.74 0.51 0.96
C MET A 35 -17.90 -0.91 1.50
N LYS A 36 -17.60 -1.91 0.67
CA LYS A 36 -17.55 -3.32 1.08
C LYS A 36 -16.10 -3.71 1.36
N ASP A 37 -15.85 -4.22 2.55
CA ASP A 37 -14.56 -4.78 2.97
C ASP A 37 -14.82 -5.75 4.12
N ASP A 38 -14.70 -7.04 3.80
CA ASP A 38 -15.01 -8.11 4.74
C ASP A 38 -13.83 -8.41 5.69
N TYR A 39 -12.68 -7.71 5.56
CA TYR A 39 -11.45 -8.02 6.29
C TYR A 39 -11.05 -6.95 7.31
N ILE A 40 -11.35 -5.67 7.07
CA ILE A 40 -10.83 -4.57 7.91
C ILE A 40 -11.22 -4.69 9.39
N HIS A 41 -12.33 -5.36 9.68
CA HIS A 41 -12.79 -5.61 11.05
C HIS A 41 -11.82 -6.50 11.85
N LEU A 42 -11.03 -7.36 11.19
CA LEU A 42 -10.01 -8.22 11.81
C LEU A 42 -8.81 -7.42 12.33
N PHE A 43 -8.58 -6.23 11.78
CA PHE A 43 -7.44 -5.37 12.09
C PHE A 43 -7.78 -4.27 13.12
N VAL A 44 -9.06 -4.13 13.51
CA VAL A 44 -9.53 -3.05 14.39
C VAL A 44 -10.00 -3.62 15.72
N ARG A 45 -9.20 -3.39 16.77
CA ARG A 45 -9.55 -3.81 18.14
C ARG A 45 -10.74 -3.05 18.71
N ARG A 46 -10.80 -1.73 18.48
CA ARG A 46 -11.85 -0.85 19.00
C ARG A 46 -12.47 -0.06 17.86
N PRO A 47 -13.66 -0.45 17.39
CA PRO A 47 -14.36 0.29 16.36
C PRO A 47 -14.72 1.71 16.85
N VAL A 48 -14.47 2.70 15.99
CA VAL A 48 -14.79 4.11 16.26
C VAL A 48 -15.79 4.58 15.20
N ARG A 49 -16.80 5.34 15.60
CA ARG A 49 -17.71 6.00 14.65
C ARG A 49 -17.08 7.31 14.17
N ARG A 50 -17.05 7.53 12.87
CA ARG A 50 -16.63 8.81 12.26
C ARG A 50 -17.82 9.62 11.75
N SER A 51 -17.62 10.93 11.61
CA SER A 51 -18.61 11.83 11.02
C SER A 51 -18.86 11.50 9.54
N PRO A 52 -20.02 11.87 8.98
CA PRO A 52 -20.32 11.63 7.57
C PRO A 52 -19.27 12.21 6.61
N ILE A 53 -18.70 13.39 6.90
CA ILE A 53 -17.67 14.01 6.04
C ILE A 53 -16.39 13.19 6.01
N ILE A 54 -15.96 12.62 7.14
CA ILE A 54 -14.79 11.74 7.20
C ILE A 54 -15.08 10.45 6.41
N ASN A 55 -16.24 9.82 6.63
CA ASN A 55 -16.60 8.59 5.90
C ASN A 55 -16.64 8.83 4.38
N ARG A 56 -17.18 9.97 3.92
CA ARG A 56 -17.18 10.34 2.49
C ARG A 56 -15.77 10.51 1.94
N GLY A 57 -14.86 11.13 2.70
CA GLY A 57 -13.46 11.27 2.30
C GLY A 57 -12.75 9.92 2.13
N TYR A 58 -12.94 9.01 3.10
CA TYR A 58 -12.41 7.65 3.00
C TYR A 58 -13.01 6.85 1.84
N PHE A 59 -14.32 6.96 1.62
CA PHE A 59 -14.98 6.34 0.49
C PHE A 59 -14.46 6.85 -0.86
N ALA A 60 -14.35 8.17 -1.03
CA ALA A 60 -13.84 8.75 -2.27
C ALA A 60 -12.43 8.26 -2.60
N ARG A 61 -11.54 8.20 -1.58
CA ARG A 61 -10.18 7.66 -1.73
C ARG A 61 -10.22 6.18 -2.14
N TRP A 62 -10.99 5.36 -1.44
CA TRP A 62 -11.14 3.93 -1.73
C TRP A 62 -11.69 3.70 -3.15
N ALA A 63 -12.75 4.41 -3.54
CA ALA A 63 -13.38 4.27 -4.85
C ALA A 63 -12.44 4.68 -5.99
N ALA A 64 -11.70 5.79 -5.82
CA ALA A 64 -10.72 6.24 -6.79
C ALA A 64 -9.59 5.22 -6.97
N LEU A 65 -9.02 4.74 -5.86
CA LEU A 65 -7.93 3.75 -5.89
C LEU A 65 -8.40 2.45 -6.54
N ARG A 66 -9.58 1.95 -6.17
CA ARG A 66 -10.14 0.73 -6.75
C ARG A 66 -10.42 0.86 -8.24
N LYS A 67 -10.92 2.01 -8.70
CA LYS A 67 -11.12 2.26 -10.12
C LYS A 67 -9.79 2.16 -10.88
N LEU A 68 -8.73 2.81 -10.38
CA LEU A 68 -7.40 2.78 -11.00
C LEU A 68 -6.81 1.36 -10.99
N LEU A 69 -6.94 0.65 -9.86
CA LEU A 69 -6.50 -0.74 -9.74
C LEU A 69 -7.18 -1.64 -10.75
N PHE A 70 -8.50 -1.54 -10.90
CA PHE A 70 -9.23 -2.35 -11.86
C PHE A 70 -8.91 -2.01 -13.30
N GLN A 71 -8.71 -0.74 -13.63
CA GLN A 71 -8.25 -0.34 -14.97
C GLN A 71 -6.88 -0.93 -15.28
N PHE A 72 -5.96 -0.91 -14.31
CA PHE A 72 -4.64 -1.50 -14.45
C PHE A 72 -4.72 -3.03 -14.62
N LEU A 73 -5.45 -3.72 -13.75
CA LEU A 73 -5.58 -5.18 -13.75
C LEU A 73 -6.31 -5.70 -14.99
N SER A 74 -7.27 -4.93 -15.52
CA SER A 74 -8.03 -5.28 -16.73
C SER A 74 -7.35 -4.80 -18.02
N SER A 75 -6.24 -4.05 -17.93
CA SER A 75 -5.53 -3.61 -19.12
C SER A 75 -4.82 -4.79 -19.79
N GLU A 76 -5.35 -5.19 -20.95
CA GLU A 76 -4.68 -6.14 -21.84
C GLU A 76 -3.53 -5.40 -22.52
N ILE A 77 -2.31 -5.70 -22.10
CA ILE A 77 -1.12 -5.34 -22.88
C ILE A 77 -0.88 -6.55 -23.78
N HIS A 78 -1.57 -6.56 -24.93
CA HIS A 78 -1.29 -7.53 -25.99
C HIS A 78 0.01 -7.11 -26.67
N ASP A 79 1.13 -7.65 -26.21
CA ASP A 79 2.33 -7.64 -27.03
C ASP A 79 2.26 -8.86 -27.96
N SER A 80 2.12 -8.58 -29.25
CA SER A 80 1.55 -9.44 -30.29
C SER A 80 2.26 -10.77 -30.57
N GLU A 81 3.25 -11.15 -29.75
CA GLU A 81 4.05 -12.35 -29.96
C GLU A 81 4.31 -13.21 -28.70
N LYS A 82 3.99 -12.77 -27.47
CA LYS A 82 4.51 -13.46 -26.25
C LYS A 82 3.56 -13.63 -25.03
N GLY A 83 2.25 -13.59 -25.22
CA GLY A 83 1.27 -13.97 -24.19
C GLY A 83 0.95 -12.90 -23.15
N TYR A 84 0.14 -13.25 -22.13
CA TYR A 84 -0.42 -12.30 -21.14
C TYR A 84 0.65 -11.69 -20.22
N THR A 85 0.68 -10.35 -20.11
CA THR A 85 1.55 -9.60 -19.19
C THR A 85 1.19 -9.86 -17.72
N LYS A 86 2.18 -10.25 -16.91
CA LYS A 86 2.02 -10.40 -15.46
C LYS A 86 1.82 -9.03 -14.80
N LYS A 87 0.77 -8.89 -13.99
CA LYS A 87 0.47 -7.66 -13.24
C LYS A 87 1.05 -7.75 -11.84
N GLN A 88 1.76 -6.73 -11.40
CA GLN A 88 2.34 -6.65 -10.06
C GLN A 88 1.91 -5.35 -9.39
N ILE A 89 1.71 -5.39 -8.07
CA ILE A 89 1.32 -4.22 -7.28
C ILE A 89 2.29 -4.07 -6.11
N LEU A 90 2.78 -2.84 -5.91
CA LEU A 90 3.59 -2.46 -4.77
C LEU A 90 2.84 -1.43 -3.93
N SER A 91 2.48 -1.77 -2.70
CA SER A 91 1.84 -0.87 -1.75
C SER A 91 2.86 -0.37 -0.73
N LEU A 92 3.09 0.94 -0.73
CA LEU A 92 3.99 1.65 0.17
C LEU A 92 3.19 2.29 1.32
N GLY A 93 3.63 2.05 2.54
CA GLY A 93 2.91 2.49 3.74
C GLY A 93 1.55 1.80 3.81
N ALA A 94 1.55 0.49 3.53
CA ALA A 94 0.34 -0.31 3.35
C ALA A 94 -0.54 -0.35 4.60
N GLY A 95 0.04 -0.20 5.80
CA GLY A 95 -0.69 -0.30 7.04
C GLY A 95 -1.44 -1.64 7.15
N PHE A 96 -2.62 -1.58 7.74
CA PHE A 96 -3.60 -2.68 7.70
C PHE A 96 -4.52 -2.61 6.47
N ASP A 97 -4.01 -2.22 5.30
CA ASP A 97 -4.78 -2.31 4.07
C ASP A 97 -5.17 -3.75 3.75
N THR A 98 -6.37 -3.92 3.21
CA THR A 98 -7.01 -5.22 2.98
C THR A 98 -7.29 -5.46 1.51
N THR A 99 -6.81 -4.57 0.64
CA THR A 99 -7.07 -4.57 -0.80
C THR A 99 -6.69 -5.91 -1.44
N TYR A 100 -5.54 -6.50 -1.10
CA TYR A 100 -5.15 -7.81 -1.63
C TYR A 100 -6.17 -8.90 -1.32
N PHE A 101 -6.63 -8.99 -0.07
CA PHE A 101 -7.62 -9.99 0.36
C PHE A 101 -8.96 -9.81 -0.38
N GLN A 102 -9.40 -8.55 -0.55
CA GLN A 102 -10.58 -8.23 -1.35
C GLN A 102 -10.41 -8.65 -2.82
N LEU A 103 -9.24 -8.37 -3.42
CA LEU A 103 -8.95 -8.75 -4.81
C LEU A 103 -8.92 -10.26 -5.00
N GLN A 104 -8.45 -11.02 -4.01
CA GLN A 104 -8.51 -12.48 -4.01
C GLN A 104 -9.95 -12.98 -4.07
N ASP A 105 -10.84 -12.48 -3.21
CA ASP A 105 -12.27 -12.86 -3.23
C ASP A 105 -12.98 -12.46 -4.52
N GLU A 106 -12.54 -11.37 -5.14
CA GLU A 106 -13.10 -10.86 -6.38
C GLU A 106 -12.55 -11.58 -7.62
N GLY A 107 -11.61 -12.53 -7.47
CA GLY A 107 -10.96 -13.22 -8.58
C GLY A 107 -10.08 -12.30 -9.44
N LYS A 108 -9.58 -11.21 -8.86
CA LYS A 108 -8.82 -10.14 -9.54
C LYS A 108 -7.46 -9.89 -8.89
N ALA A 109 -6.95 -10.82 -8.10
CA ALA A 109 -5.63 -10.69 -7.51
C ALA A 109 -4.56 -10.56 -8.62
N PRO A 110 -3.57 -9.66 -8.46
CA PRO A 110 -2.44 -9.59 -9.40
C PRO A 110 -1.61 -10.86 -9.34
N HIS A 111 -0.65 -10.99 -10.27
CA HIS A 111 0.37 -12.04 -10.20
C HIS A 111 1.22 -11.92 -8.92
N LEU A 112 1.49 -10.69 -8.47
CA LEU A 112 2.25 -10.43 -7.25
C LEU A 112 1.74 -9.15 -6.58
N TYR A 113 1.50 -9.20 -5.27
CA TYR A 113 1.13 -8.06 -4.44
C TYR A 113 2.13 -7.92 -3.30
N VAL A 114 2.87 -6.82 -3.28
CA VAL A 114 3.91 -6.54 -2.30
C VAL A 114 3.48 -5.38 -1.41
N GLU A 115 3.59 -5.56 -0.11
CA GLU A 115 3.30 -4.54 0.89
C GLU A 115 4.54 -4.20 1.70
N LEU A 116 4.83 -2.91 1.78
CA LEU A 116 5.95 -2.34 2.49
C LEU A 116 5.46 -1.37 3.56
N ASP A 117 5.92 -1.56 4.79
CA ASP A 117 5.65 -0.64 5.90
C ASP A 117 6.75 -0.76 6.98
N PHE A 118 6.70 0.11 7.98
CA PHE A 118 7.54 0.02 9.16
C PHE A 118 7.37 -1.34 9.84
N LYS A 119 8.49 -1.86 10.36
CA LYS A 119 8.55 -3.19 10.99
C LYS A 119 7.48 -3.37 12.05
N GLU A 120 7.17 -2.35 12.83
CA GLU A 120 6.20 -2.44 13.93
C GLU A 120 4.76 -2.61 13.45
N VAL A 121 4.46 -2.10 12.25
CA VAL A 121 3.17 -2.28 11.59
C VAL A 121 3.12 -3.66 10.94
N THR A 122 4.17 -4.05 10.20
CA THR A 122 4.20 -5.35 9.52
C THR A 122 4.25 -6.52 10.49
N CYS A 123 4.95 -6.42 11.63
CA CYS A 123 4.93 -7.42 12.70
C CYS A 123 3.50 -7.71 13.18
N LYS A 124 2.69 -6.66 13.38
CA LYS A 124 1.30 -6.82 13.81
C LYS A 124 0.42 -7.42 12.72
N LYS A 125 0.61 -6.98 11.48
CA LYS A 125 -0.13 -7.52 10.34
C LYS A 125 0.20 -9.00 10.11
N ALA A 126 1.48 -9.37 10.14
CA ALA A 126 1.93 -10.76 10.03
C ALA A 126 1.36 -11.64 11.15
N ALA A 127 1.37 -11.17 12.40
CA ALA A 127 0.77 -11.90 13.52
C ALA A 127 -0.74 -12.13 13.35
N LEU A 128 -1.46 -11.15 12.79
CA LEU A 128 -2.89 -11.29 12.48
C LEU A 128 -3.11 -12.25 11.30
N ILE A 129 -2.28 -12.19 10.26
CA ILE A 129 -2.35 -13.12 9.12
C ILE A 129 -2.08 -14.55 9.57
N GLU A 130 -1.13 -14.77 10.49
CA GLU A 130 -0.81 -16.09 11.03
C GLU A 130 -1.96 -16.66 11.88
N SER A 131 -2.52 -15.86 12.77
CA SER A 131 -3.53 -16.31 13.73
C SER A 131 -4.96 -16.36 13.19
N CYS A 132 -5.26 -15.64 12.11
CA CYS A 132 -6.60 -15.60 11.52
C CYS A 132 -6.68 -16.46 10.27
N VAL A 133 -7.43 -17.56 10.35
CA VAL A 133 -7.64 -18.51 9.23
C VAL A 133 -8.08 -17.80 7.95
N GLN A 134 -9.03 -16.86 8.05
CA GLN A 134 -9.54 -16.10 6.89
C GLN A 134 -8.46 -15.33 6.14
N LEU A 135 -7.41 -14.85 6.83
CA LEU A 135 -6.28 -14.17 6.22
C LEU A 135 -5.21 -15.16 5.75
N ARG A 136 -4.95 -16.19 6.56
CA ARG A 136 -3.94 -17.21 6.29
C ARG A 136 -4.20 -17.96 4.98
N GLU A 137 -5.46 -18.28 4.71
CA GLU A 137 -5.89 -18.96 3.48
C GLU A 137 -5.62 -18.11 2.23
N LYS A 138 -5.68 -16.77 2.34
CA LYS A 138 -5.53 -15.85 1.19
C LYS A 138 -4.09 -15.61 0.77
N VAL A 139 -3.13 -15.82 1.66
CA VAL A 139 -1.69 -15.65 1.37
C VAL A 139 -1.04 -16.93 0.83
N GLY A 140 -1.79 -18.04 0.80
CA GLY A 140 -1.36 -19.34 0.26
C GLY A 140 -0.83 -20.30 1.34
N GLU A 141 -1.18 -21.58 1.27
CA GLU A 141 -0.86 -22.58 2.31
C GLU A 141 0.64 -22.69 2.60
N ILE A 142 1.47 -22.61 1.57
CA ILE A 142 2.94 -22.71 1.67
C ILE A 142 3.62 -21.40 2.09
N ALA A 143 2.86 -20.32 2.32
CA ALA A 143 3.45 -19.04 2.71
C ALA A 143 4.22 -19.14 4.04
N ILE A 144 5.45 -18.62 4.02
CA ILE A 144 6.29 -18.55 5.21
C ILE A 144 5.94 -17.25 5.94
N ILE A 145 5.45 -17.38 7.17
CA ILE A 145 5.10 -16.23 8.02
C ILE A 145 6.11 -16.14 9.16
N SER A 146 6.64 -14.94 9.38
CA SER A 146 7.59 -14.65 10.46
C SER A 146 7.17 -13.35 11.15
N PRO A 147 6.25 -13.42 12.14
CA PRO A 147 5.71 -12.22 12.79
C PRO A 147 6.77 -11.39 13.52
N ASP A 148 7.79 -12.03 14.10
CA ASP A 148 8.94 -11.41 14.77
C ASP A 148 9.80 -10.58 13.80
N LYS A 149 9.89 -11.04 12.55
CA LYS A 149 10.53 -10.32 11.45
C LYS A 149 9.60 -9.33 10.79
N GLY A 150 8.28 -9.48 10.94
CA GLY A 150 7.28 -8.68 10.24
C GLY A 150 7.20 -9.04 8.76
N GLN A 151 7.37 -10.32 8.45
CA GLN A 151 7.44 -10.84 7.09
C GLN A 151 6.34 -11.86 6.83
N VAL A 152 5.77 -11.80 5.62
CA VAL A 152 4.96 -12.86 5.01
C VAL A 152 5.50 -13.07 3.61
N LEU A 153 5.91 -14.28 3.28
CA LEU A 153 6.47 -14.65 1.98
C LEU A 153 5.62 -15.76 1.38
N GLY A 154 4.66 -15.40 0.54
CA GLY A 154 3.91 -16.32 -0.31
C GLY A 154 4.18 -16.05 -1.80
N ASP A 155 3.70 -16.94 -2.66
CA ASP A 155 3.93 -16.89 -4.10
C ASP A 155 3.35 -15.60 -4.74
N HIS A 156 2.18 -15.17 -4.27
CA HIS A 156 1.44 -14.03 -4.84
C HIS A 156 1.30 -12.84 -3.88
N TYR A 157 1.74 -13.00 -2.62
CA TYR A 157 1.66 -11.96 -1.61
C TYR A 157 2.94 -11.91 -0.77
N LYS A 158 3.54 -10.73 -0.70
CA LYS A 158 4.73 -10.48 0.11
C LYS A 158 4.47 -9.28 1.02
N LEU A 159 4.70 -9.45 2.32
CA LEU A 159 4.72 -8.37 3.30
C LEU A 159 6.16 -8.24 3.80
N LEU A 160 6.78 -7.07 3.64
CA LEU A 160 8.17 -6.85 4.03
C LEU A 160 8.32 -5.59 4.90
N PRO A 161 9.12 -5.67 5.98
CA PRO A 161 9.44 -4.52 6.81
C PRO A 161 10.47 -3.62 6.12
N VAL A 162 10.18 -2.34 5.96
CA VAL A 162 11.15 -1.36 5.46
C VAL A 162 10.88 0.02 6.02
N ASP A 163 11.94 0.74 6.37
CA ASP A 163 11.84 2.18 6.58
C ASP A 163 11.87 2.86 5.22
N LEU A 164 10.74 3.39 4.75
CA LEU A 164 10.63 4.03 3.44
C LEU A 164 11.51 5.30 3.29
N ARG A 165 12.11 5.78 4.39
CA ARG A 165 13.09 6.88 4.37
C ARG A 165 14.50 6.40 4.01
N ASP A 166 14.75 5.10 4.12
CA ASP A 166 16.01 4.45 3.77
C ASP A 166 15.93 3.90 2.34
N ILE A 167 16.26 4.76 1.38
CA ILE A 167 16.12 4.48 -0.06
C ILE A 167 17.00 3.29 -0.48
N GLN A 168 18.18 3.11 0.11
CA GLN A 168 19.06 1.99 -0.23
C GLN A 168 18.44 0.65 0.15
N LYS A 169 17.87 0.56 1.35
CA LYS A 169 17.15 -0.66 1.76
C LYS A 169 15.88 -0.91 0.95
N LEU A 170 15.25 0.13 0.41
CA LEU A 170 14.09 -0.04 -0.46
C LEU A 170 14.45 -0.79 -1.74
N ASP A 171 15.60 -0.46 -2.36
CA ASP A 171 16.08 -1.16 -3.57
C ASP A 171 16.40 -2.64 -3.30
N ASP A 172 17.00 -2.93 -2.14
CA ASP A 172 17.24 -4.30 -1.68
C ASP A 172 15.93 -5.07 -1.49
N MET A 173 14.91 -4.43 -0.91
CA MET A 173 13.60 -5.04 -0.68
C MET A 173 12.80 -5.23 -1.96
N ILE A 174 12.92 -4.33 -2.94
CA ILE A 174 12.31 -4.51 -4.27
C ILE A 174 12.93 -5.73 -4.96
N SER A 175 14.25 -5.87 -4.87
CA SER A 175 14.99 -7.01 -5.39
C SER A 175 14.57 -8.32 -4.68
N LEU A 176 14.48 -8.31 -3.34
CA LEU A 176 14.03 -9.45 -2.54
C LEU A 176 12.56 -9.82 -2.81
N ALA A 177 11.73 -8.83 -3.09
CA ALA A 177 10.34 -9.04 -3.44
C ALA A 177 10.17 -9.68 -4.82
N GLU A 178 11.26 -9.88 -5.59
CA GLU A 178 11.23 -10.37 -6.97
C GLU A 178 10.29 -9.51 -7.84
N LEU A 179 10.20 -8.22 -7.52
CA LEU A 179 9.48 -7.27 -8.33
C LEU A 179 10.31 -7.06 -9.60
N ASP A 180 10.07 -7.90 -10.60
CA ASP A 180 10.85 -8.00 -11.83
C ASP A 180 10.92 -6.63 -12.55
N PRO A 181 12.08 -5.93 -12.52
CA PRO A 181 12.28 -4.73 -13.32
C PRO A 181 12.79 -5.09 -14.73
N GLY A 182 12.98 -6.38 -15.03
CA GLY A 182 13.51 -6.87 -16.31
C GLY A 182 14.80 -7.68 -16.19
N SER A 183 14.86 -8.71 -15.35
CA SER A 183 16.04 -9.59 -15.29
C SER A 183 15.72 -11.09 -15.42
N SER A 184 15.15 -11.44 -16.57
CA SER A 184 15.42 -12.68 -17.32
C SER A 184 14.66 -12.56 -18.63
N ALA A 185 15.27 -12.98 -19.74
CA ALA A 185 14.82 -12.70 -21.10
C ALA A 185 13.46 -13.32 -21.50
N LEU A 186 12.32 -12.98 -20.85
CA LEU A 186 10.96 -13.34 -21.30
C LEU A 186 9.76 -12.78 -20.49
N SER A 187 9.91 -11.89 -19.50
CA SER A 187 8.79 -11.50 -18.63
C SER A 187 8.56 -9.98 -18.63
N GLN A 188 7.53 -9.51 -19.34
CA GLN A 188 7.02 -8.17 -19.15
C GLN A 188 6.12 -8.18 -17.90
N ALA A 189 6.58 -7.53 -16.84
CA ALA A 189 5.79 -7.20 -15.68
C ALA A 189 5.40 -5.72 -15.73
N SER A 190 4.15 -5.42 -15.38
CA SER A 190 3.74 -4.03 -15.14
C SER A 190 3.54 -3.83 -13.65
N ILE A 191 4.03 -2.71 -13.10
CA ILE A 191 4.01 -2.39 -11.67
C ILE A 191 3.19 -1.12 -11.46
N VAL A 192 2.25 -1.16 -10.50
CA VAL A 192 1.59 0.04 -9.97
C VAL A 192 1.97 0.24 -8.51
N ILE A 193 2.32 1.48 -8.16
CA ILE A 193 2.65 1.89 -6.80
C ILE A 193 1.41 2.50 -6.13
N LEU A 194 0.96 1.90 -5.03
CA LEU A 194 -0.08 2.46 -4.17
C LEU A 194 0.61 3.12 -2.97
N ALA A 195 0.46 4.43 -2.80
CA ALA A 195 0.83 5.10 -1.56
C ALA A 195 -0.40 5.13 -0.66
N SER A 196 -0.49 4.20 0.29
CA SER A 196 -1.74 3.96 1.03
C SER A 196 -1.96 4.94 2.19
N THR A 197 -0.95 5.73 2.59
CA THR A 197 -1.11 6.72 3.66
C THR A 197 -0.12 7.90 3.55
N ILE A 198 -0.60 9.12 3.26
CA ILE A 198 0.01 10.40 3.71
C ILE A 198 -1.10 11.42 4.01
N ILE A 199 -1.29 11.68 5.32
CA ILE A 199 -1.57 12.97 5.99
C ILE A 199 -2.97 13.60 5.89
N THR A 200 -3.34 14.19 7.04
CA THR A 200 -4.52 14.99 7.39
C THR A 200 -5.32 15.57 6.24
N ILE A 201 -6.63 15.40 6.36
CA ILE A 201 -7.65 16.03 5.54
C ILE A 201 -7.54 17.56 5.71
N GLU A 202 -6.87 18.24 4.78
CA GLU A 202 -7.27 19.59 4.40
C GLU A 202 -8.13 19.50 3.13
N PRO A 203 -9.24 20.25 3.00
CA PRO A 203 -10.25 19.97 1.99
C PRO A 203 -9.91 20.44 0.56
N VAL A 204 -8.67 20.81 0.26
CA VAL A 204 -8.34 21.65 -0.92
C VAL A 204 -7.24 21.06 -1.81
N VAL A 205 -7.22 19.75 -2.10
CA VAL A 205 -6.37 19.23 -3.21
C VAL A 205 -6.98 17.98 -3.85
N ILE A 206 -8.17 18.10 -4.45
CA ILE A 206 -8.68 17.04 -5.35
C ILE A 206 -8.86 17.55 -6.79
N THR A 207 -8.76 18.86 -7.04
CA THR A 207 -9.18 19.44 -8.33
C THR A 207 -8.03 19.88 -9.25
N SER A 208 -6.76 19.86 -8.83
CA SER A 208 -5.65 20.39 -9.64
C SER A 208 -4.68 19.35 -10.21
N ALA A 209 -4.83 18.06 -9.90
CA ALA A 209 -3.83 17.04 -10.26
C ALA A 209 -4.05 16.34 -11.62
N PHE A 210 -5.18 16.57 -12.31
CA PHE A 210 -5.46 15.92 -13.59
C PHE A 210 -6.22 16.85 -14.56
N PRO A 211 -5.55 17.66 -15.39
CA PRO A 211 -6.14 18.05 -16.66
C PRO A 211 -6.05 16.83 -17.59
N PHE A 212 -7.12 16.03 -17.63
CA PHE A 212 -7.25 14.89 -18.53
C PHE A 212 -7.46 15.39 -19.96
N ASN A 213 -6.40 15.83 -20.62
CA ASN A 213 -6.45 16.09 -22.05
C ASN A 213 -5.08 15.90 -22.71
N ARG A 214 -4.66 14.63 -22.87
CA ARG A 214 -3.77 14.16 -23.94
C ARG A 214 -3.73 12.62 -23.90
N LYS A 215 -3.95 12.01 -25.07
CA LYS A 215 -3.69 10.57 -25.29
C LYS A 215 -2.20 10.30 -25.06
N PRO A 216 -1.79 9.27 -24.31
CA PRO A 216 -0.41 8.83 -24.32
C PRO A 216 -0.25 7.59 -25.20
N SER A 217 0.59 7.74 -26.22
CA SER A 217 1.29 6.65 -26.90
C SER A 217 2.58 6.32 -26.15
N SER A 218 3.00 5.05 -26.27
CA SER A 218 4.30 4.46 -25.91
C SER A 218 4.71 4.47 -24.43
N SER A 219 4.73 3.25 -23.92
CA SER A 219 5.16 2.73 -22.63
C SER A 219 6.65 2.89 -22.35
N SER A 220 6.98 3.34 -21.14
CA SER A 220 8.23 3.14 -20.35
C SER A 220 8.55 4.32 -19.43
N LEU A 221 7.74 5.40 -19.46
CA LEU A 221 8.04 6.64 -18.72
C LEU A 221 7.19 6.92 -17.47
N GLU A 222 6.34 6.02 -16.96
CA GLU A 222 5.42 6.39 -15.85
C GLU A 222 5.90 6.03 -14.44
N ALA A 223 6.65 4.95 -14.22
CA ALA A 223 7.14 4.61 -12.87
C ALA A 223 8.25 5.55 -12.37
N ALA A 224 9.23 5.87 -13.24
CA ALA A 224 10.27 6.85 -12.94
C ALA A 224 9.71 8.27 -12.80
N THR A 225 8.66 8.61 -13.55
CA THR A 225 7.97 9.90 -13.42
C THR A 225 7.17 9.97 -12.13
N VAL A 226 6.58 8.88 -11.65
CA VAL A 226 5.88 8.87 -10.35
C VAL A 226 6.88 9.00 -9.20
N ILE A 227 8.00 8.27 -9.20
CA ILE A 227 9.04 8.40 -8.15
C ILE A 227 9.74 9.78 -8.21
N SER A 228 10.05 10.27 -9.41
CA SER A 228 10.60 11.62 -9.63
C SER A 228 9.60 12.73 -9.27
N ALA A 229 8.30 12.55 -9.56
CA ALA A 229 7.23 13.48 -9.16
C ALA A 229 6.93 13.41 -7.66
N LEU A 230 7.11 12.26 -7.01
CA LEU A 230 7.00 12.13 -5.56
C LEU A 230 8.20 12.81 -4.86
N SER A 231 9.39 12.75 -5.46
CA SER A 231 10.61 13.41 -4.97
C SER A 231 10.66 14.93 -5.23
N SER A 232 10.07 15.41 -6.33
CA SER A 232 10.16 16.82 -6.77
C SER A 232 9.02 17.73 -6.30
N LYS A 233 7.95 17.20 -5.68
CA LYS A 233 6.80 18.01 -5.24
C LYS A 233 7.03 18.65 -3.85
N PRO A 234 6.85 19.98 -3.69
CA PRO A 234 7.03 20.68 -2.42
C PRO A 234 6.18 20.12 -1.28
N ALA A 235 5.00 19.58 -1.59
CA ALA A 235 4.06 19.00 -0.62
C ALA A 235 4.59 17.73 0.07
N ILE A 236 5.36 16.88 -0.63
CA ILE A 236 5.96 15.67 -0.05
C ILE A 236 7.23 16.02 0.73
N LYS A 237 7.97 17.03 0.25
CA LYS A 237 9.08 17.64 1.00
C LYS A 237 8.61 18.26 2.33
N LEU A 238 7.42 18.87 2.35
CA LEU A 238 6.79 19.42 3.56
C LEU A 238 6.31 18.31 4.52
N SER A 239 5.71 17.24 4.00
CA SER A 239 5.31 16.09 4.83
C SER A 239 6.49 15.36 5.48
N LEU A 240 7.62 15.28 4.79
CA LEU A 240 8.86 14.68 5.31
C LEU A 240 9.67 15.64 6.21
N SER A 241 9.49 16.96 6.11
CA SER A 241 10.15 17.92 7.00
C SER A 241 9.50 18.00 8.38
N HIS A 242 8.20 17.69 8.50
CA HIS A 242 7.50 17.60 9.80
C HIS A 242 7.77 16.28 10.56
N LEU A 243 8.44 15.31 9.92
CA LEU A 243 8.91 14.07 10.52
C LEU A 243 10.38 14.12 10.95
N ARG A 244 11.06 15.25 10.75
CA ARG A 244 12.38 15.50 11.35
C ARG A 244 12.17 16.06 12.76
N PRO A 245 12.86 15.55 13.79
CA PRO A 245 12.92 16.27 15.04
C PRO A 245 13.53 17.65 14.76
N SER A 246 12.87 18.71 15.26
CA SER A 246 13.42 20.07 15.23
C SER A 246 14.76 20.09 15.99
N PRO A 247 15.74 20.90 15.57
CA PRO A 247 17.07 20.93 16.17
C PRO A 247 17.07 21.24 17.68
#